data_AF-A0A822B987-F1
#
_entry.id   AF-A0A822B987-F1
#
_cell.length_a   1.000
_cell.length_b   1.000
_cell.length_c   1.000
_cell.angle_alpha   90.00
_cell.angle_beta   90.00
_cell.angle_gamma   90.00
#
_symmetry.space_group_name_H-M   'P 1'
#
loop_
_entity.id
_entity.type
_entity.pdbx_description
1 polymer ?
#
loop_
_entity_poly.entity_id
_entity_poly.type
_entity_poly.pdbx_seq_one_letter_code
_entity_poly.pdbx_strand_id
1 'polypeptide(L)'
;KESIMNNLNKAQTPILISTGAKETRVPVDQSYILERSLTYLGVPVKLLLFPDEGHAFSNNPWHGKIKVREELKWLAQYDHLSSLGTEDLL
;
A
#
# COMPACT_ATOMS: atom_id res chain seq x y z
N LYS A 1 13.90 17.46 6.06
CA LYS A 1 12.93 17.84 4.99
C LYS A 1 12.60 16.64 4.11
N GLU A 2 13.58 15.86 3.66
CA GLU A 2 13.40 14.73 2.72
C GLU A 2 12.57 13.53 3.23
N SER A 3 12.39 13.35 4.55
CA SER A 3 11.55 12.25 5.05
C SER A 3 10.06 12.55 4.87
N ILE A 4 9.31 11.55 4.39
CA ILE A 4 7.84 11.55 4.24
C ILE A 4 7.16 11.97 5.56
N MET A 5 7.70 11.55 6.71
CA MET A 5 7.14 11.86 8.02
C MET A 5 7.01 13.36 8.29
N ASN A 6 7.89 14.20 7.71
CA ASN A 6 7.85 15.65 7.90
C ASN A 6 6.66 16.32 7.18
N ASN A 7 6.04 15.65 6.21
CA ASN A 7 4.97 16.19 5.37
C ASN A 7 3.73 15.30 5.38
N LEU A 8 3.62 14.38 6.34
CA LEU A 8 2.56 13.37 6.36
C LEU A 8 1.15 13.99 6.46
N ASN A 9 1.04 15.16 7.08
CA ASN A 9 -0.19 15.95 7.15
C ASN A 9 -0.72 16.42 5.78
N LYS A 10 0.06 16.29 4.69
CA LYS A 10 -0.38 16.59 3.33
C LYS A 10 -0.93 15.36 2.60
N ALA A 11 -0.76 14.16 3.15
CA ALA A 11 -1.29 12.94 2.55
C ALA A 11 -2.83 12.95 2.62
N GLN A 12 -3.48 12.74 1.48
CA GLN A 12 -4.95 12.68 1.35
C GLN A 12 -5.39 11.48 0.51
N THR A 13 -4.55 11.04 -0.43
CA THR A 13 -4.80 9.87 -1.26
C THR A 13 -4.78 8.59 -0.42
N PRO A 14 -5.72 7.65 -0.64
CA PRO A 14 -5.68 6.31 -0.05
C PRO A 14 -4.37 5.57 -0.36
N ILE A 15 -3.73 4.97 0.65
CA ILE A 15 -2.41 4.34 0.52
C ILE A 15 -2.47 2.83 0.81
N LEU A 16 -1.95 2.02 -0.09
CA LEU A 16 -1.64 0.61 0.14
C LEU A 16 -0.13 0.45 0.40
N ILE A 17 0.23 -0.14 1.52
CA ILE A 17 1.60 -0.47 1.89
C ILE A 17 1.79 -1.98 1.75
N SER A 18 2.89 -2.42 1.14
CA SER A 18 3.21 -3.84 0.94
C SER A 18 4.66 -4.09 1.36
N THR A 19 4.88 -5.00 2.30
CA THR A 19 6.24 -5.29 2.82
C THR A 19 6.37 -6.72 3.35
N GLY A 20 7.60 -7.22 3.43
CA GLY A 20 7.92 -8.49 4.05
C GLY A 20 8.17 -8.34 5.56
N ALA A 21 7.70 -9.30 6.35
CA ALA A 21 7.85 -9.28 7.81
C ALA A 21 9.30 -9.46 8.28
N LYS A 22 10.18 -10.03 7.44
CA LYS A 22 11.60 -10.24 7.68
C LYS A 22 12.47 -9.26 6.89
N GLU A 23 11.92 -8.15 6.43
CA GLU A 23 12.69 -7.14 5.70
C GLU A 23 13.70 -6.44 6.62
N THR A 24 14.98 -6.52 6.24
CA THR A 24 16.10 -6.00 7.05
C THR A 24 16.75 -4.76 6.45
N ARG A 25 16.60 -4.49 5.14
CA ARG A 25 17.19 -3.30 4.50
C ARG A 25 16.35 -2.05 4.77
N VAL A 26 15.03 -2.18 4.72
CA VAL A 26 14.06 -1.16 5.14
C VAL A 26 13.24 -1.72 6.29
N PRO A 27 13.67 -1.53 7.55
CA PRO A 27 13.06 -2.18 8.71
C PRO A 27 11.53 -2.08 8.70
N VAL A 28 10.86 -3.21 8.94
CA VAL A 28 9.39 -3.33 8.91
C VAL A 28 8.68 -2.29 9.80
N ASP A 29 9.35 -1.82 10.86
CA ASP A 29 8.88 -0.77 11.74
C ASP A 29 8.55 0.53 11.01
N GLN A 30 9.25 0.85 9.92
CA GLN A 30 8.89 2.01 9.11
C GLN A 30 7.50 1.88 8.48
N SER A 31 7.13 0.68 8.02
CA SER A 31 5.80 0.42 7.49
C SER A 31 4.73 0.49 8.58
N TYR A 32 5.00 -0.03 9.79
CA TYR A 32 4.10 0.09 10.93
C TYR A 32 3.90 1.54 11.38
N ILE A 33 4.99 2.32 11.47
CA ILE A 33 4.93 3.73 11.85
C ILE A 33 4.12 4.51 10.81
N LEU A 34 4.35 4.27 9.52
CA LEU A 34 3.62 4.95 8.45
C LEU A 34 2.13 4.60 8.45
N GLU A 35 1.78 3.31 8.54
CA GLU A 35 0.39 2.86 8.62
C GLU A 35 -0.34 3.52 9.79
N ARG A 36 0.21 3.43 11.00
CA ARG A 36 -0.40 4.01 12.21
C ARG A 36 -0.55 5.53 12.10
N SER A 37 0.45 6.20 11.52
CA SER A 37 0.42 7.65 11.38
C SER A 37 -0.63 8.10 10.35
N LEU A 38 -0.80 7.37 9.24
CA LEU A 38 -1.85 7.63 8.26
C LEU A 38 -3.24 7.33 8.82
N THR A 39 -3.38 6.22 9.55
CA THR A 39 -4.61 5.86 10.28
C THR A 39 -5.00 6.95 11.27
N TYR A 40 -4.04 7.47 12.05
CA TYR A 40 -4.28 8.58 12.99
C TYR A 40 -4.75 9.86 12.28
N LEU A 41 -4.23 10.14 11.08
CA LEU A 41 -4.64 11.29 10.27
C LEU A 41 -5.97 11.08 9.52
N GLY A 42 -6.60 9.91 9.66
CA GLY A 42 -7.84 9.58 8.96
C GLY A 42 -7.67 9.32 7.46
N VAL A 43 -6.44 9.12 6.99
CA VAL A 43 -6.17 8.75 5.59
C VAL A 43 -6.45 7.26 5.44
N PRO A 44 -7.28 6.84 4.46
CA PRO A 44 -7.53 5.41 4.23
C PRO A 44 -6.21 4.69 3.89
N VAL A 45 -5.86 3.69 4.71
CA VAL A 45 -4.61 2.96 4.57
C VAL A 45 -4.82 1.46 4.80
N LYS A 46 -4.05 0.65 4.08
CA LYS A 46 -3.96 -0.80 4.31
C LYS A 46 -2.50 -1.23 4.29
N LEU A 47 -2.10 -2.00 5.29
CA LEU A 47 -0.78 -2.64 5.34
C LEU A 47 -0.91 -4.13 5.01
N LEU A 48 -0.30 -4.54 3.90
CA LEU A 48 -0.16 -5.93 3.47
C LEU A 48 1.22 -6.44 3.88
N LEU A 49 1.25 -7.19 4.98
CA LEU A 49 2.46 -7.79 5.53
C LEU A 49 2.57 -9.25 5.09
N PHE A 50 3.66 -9.60 4.42
CA PHE A 50 3.92 -10.97 3.99
C PHE A 50 4.79 -11.70 5.01
N PRO A 51 4.28 -12.76 5.67
CA PRO A 51 5.07 -13.54 6.60
C PRO A 51 6.23 -14.21 5.86
N ASP A 52 7.35 -14.36 6.55
CA ASP A 52 8.57 -14.99 6.04
C ASP A 52 9.24 -14.35 4.83
N GLU A 53 8.70 -13.26 4.27
CA GLU A 53 9.34 -12.51 3.17
C GLU A 53 10.27 -11.42 3.69
N GLY A 54 11.33 -11.15 2.92
CA GLY A 54 12.21 -10.00 3.10
C GLY A 54 11.94 -8.93 2.06
N HIS A 55 12.99 -8.38 1.46
CA HIS A 55 12.88 -7.30 0.48
C HIS A 55 12.18 -7.72 -0.82
N ALA A 56 12.41 -8.96 -1.23
CA ALA A 56 11.79 -9.56 -2.39
C ALA A 56 10.80 -10.63 -1.91
N PHE A 57 9.72 -10.83 -2.66
CA PHE A 57 8.70 -11.84 -2.37
C PHE A 57 9.04 -13.15 -3.09
N SER A 58 10.18 -13.75 -2.72
CA SER A 58 10.75 -14.93 -3.38
C SER A 58 10.55 -16.22 -2.61
N ASN A 59 10.19 -16.17 -1.33
CA ASN A 59 10.12 -17.37 -0.50
C ASN A 59 8.85 -18.19 -0.76
N ASN A 60 7.73 -17.52 -1.04
CA ASN A 60 6.50 -18.17 -1.47
C ASN A 60 6.01 -17.59 -2.82
N PRO A 61 5.93 -18.38 -3.89
CA PRO A 61 5.51 -17.90 -5.21
C PRO A 61 4.09 -17.31 -5.22
N TRP A 62 3.24 -17.69 -4.25
CA TRP A 62 1.90 -17.13 -4.12
C TRP A 62 1.87 -15.71 -3.57
N HIS A 63 2.89 -15.28 -2.82
CA HIS A 63 2.92 -13.94 -2.23
C HIS A 63 2.97 -12.85 -3.30
N GLY A 64 3.75 -13.05 -4.38
CA GLY A 64 3.72 -12.16 -5.54
C GLY A 64 2.34 -12.06 -6.19
N LYS A 65 1.65 -13.20 -6.37
CA LYS A 65 0.28 -13.23 -6.93
C LYS A 65 -0.72 -12.52 -6.01
N ILE A 66 -0.61 -12.73 -4.69
CA ILE A 66 -1.47 -12.09 -3.70
C ILE A 66 -1.24 -10.58 -3.70
N LYS A 67 0.02 -10.11 -3.71
CA LYS A 67 0.37 -8.69 -3.79
C LYS A 67 -0.35 -8.02 -4.96
N VAL A 68 -0.14 -8.53 -6.17
CA VAL A 68 -0.75 -7.95 -7.39
C VAL A 68 -2.28 -7.97 -7.31
N ARG A 69 -2.88 -9.07 -6.84
CA ARG A 69 -4.33 -9.16 -6.67
C ARG A 69 -4.87 -8.12 -5.69
N GLU A 70 -4.21 -7.90 -4.56
CA GLU A 70 -4.63 -6.91 -3.56
C GLU A 70 -4.41 -5.47 -4.05
N GLU A 71 -3.35 -5.23 -4.83
CA GLU A 71 -3.13 -3.95 -5.52
C GLU A 71 -4.24 -3.65 -6.52
N LEU A 72 -4.64 -4.62 -7.34
CA LEU A 72 -5.75 -4.45 -8.28
C LEU A 72 -7.08 -4.16 -7.57
N LYS A 73 -7.35 -4.84 -6.46
CA LYS A 73 -8.54 -4.55 -5.65
C LYS A 73 -8.51 -3.14 -5.06
N TRP A 74 -7.34 -2.71 -4.56
CA TRP A 74 -7.18 -1.38 -3.99
C TRP A 74 -7.37 -0.29 -5.05
N LEU A 75 -6.76 -0.47 -6.21
CA LEU A 75 -6.97 0.42 -7.35
C LEU A 75 -8.45 0.44 -7.74
N ALA A 76 -9.10 -0.70 -7.96
CA ALA A 76 -10.52 -0.74 -8.31
C ALA A 76 -11.45 -0.08 -7.28
N GLN A 77 -11.12 -0.17 -5.99
CA GLN A 77 -11.89 0.47 -4.91
C GLN A 77 -11.80 2.00 -4.96
N TYR A 78 -10.67 2.55 -5.40
CA TYR A 78 -10.38 3.98 -5.38
C TYR A 78 -10.22 4.59 -6.78
N ASP A 79 -10.46 3.81 -7.82
CA ASP A 79 -10.42 4.25 -9.21
C ASP A 79 -11.68 5.08 -9.50
N HIS A 80 -11.46 6.38 -9.67
CA HIS A 80 -12.49 7.35 -10.00
C HIS A 80 -12.98 7.21 -11.45
N LEU A 81 -12.33 6.40 -12.30
CA LEU A 81 -12.76 6.19 -13.69
C LEU A 81 -14.04 5.37 -13.81
N SER A 82 -14.49 4.73 -12.73
CA SER A 82 -15.81 4.06 -12.67
C SER A 82 -17.00 5.03 -12.66
N SER A 83 -16.78 6.35 -12.51
CA SER A 83 -17.83 7.37 -12.69
C SER A 83 -17.90 7.96 -14.10
N LEU A 84 -17.00 7.60 -15.01
CA LEU A 84 -17.18 7.86 -16.44
C LEU A 84 -17.98 6.68 -16.99
N GLY A 85 -19.27 6.92 -17.21
CA GLY A 85 -20.15 5.95 -17.83
C GLY A 85 -19.55 5.44 -19.15
N THR A 86 -19.81 4.18 -19.46
CA THR A 86 -19.47 3.50 -20.72
C THR A 86 -20.00 4.18 -22.00
N GLU A 87 -20.60 5.37 -21.90
CA GLU A 87 -21.04 6.17 -23.05
C GLU A 87 -19.93 7.01 -23.69
N ASP A 88 -18.79 7.24 -23.02
CA ASP A 88 -17.66 8.00 -23.58
C ASP A 88 -16.68 7.14 -24.40
N LEU A 89 -17.02 5.88 -24.68
CA LEU A 89 -16.20 4.94 -25.46
C LEU A 89 -16.89 4.43 -26.75
N LEU A 90 -17.90 5.15 -27.25
CA LEU A 90 -18.49 4.99 -28.59
C LEU A 90 -18.52 6.35 -29.32
#